data_AF-A0A350IEG9-F1
#
_entry.id   AF-A0A350IEG9-F1
#
_cell.length_a   1.000
_cell.length_b   1.000
_cell.length_c   1.000
_cell.angle_alpha   90.00
_cell.angle_beta   90.00
_cell.angle_gamma   90.00
#
_symmetry.space_group_name_H-M   'P 1'
#
loop_
_entity.id
_entity.type
_entity.pdbx_description
1 polymer ?
#
loop_
_entity_poly.entity_id
_entity_poly.type
_entity_poly.pdbx_seq_one_letter_code
_entity_poly.pdbx_strand_id
1 'polypeptide(L)'
;MDLKGKYSGVVSLEFITQRDIKQHFYKMGLMGANCEYPEYHQSCIDANQVLSEDGEMRWDSTYLETNTTLDYKQYSKKGVHISPYIKKALISGALEKLVIWKWSPNNRAPNLNEGTPIAYEILGVVDAQDALDNLKIDDEGKSRFEYPIK
;
A
#
# COMPACT_ATOMS: atom_id res chain seq x y z
N MET A 1 -9.65 13.78 -2.13
CA MET A 1 -9.55 12.32 -2.18
C MET A 1 -10.00 11.74 -0.84
N ASP A 2 -11.15 11.07 -0.81
CA ASP A 2 -11.62 10.29 0.34
C ASP A 2 -11.62 8.80 -0.02
N LEU A 3 -10.56 8.09 0.38
CA LEU A 3 -10.41 6.64 0.15
C LEU A 3 -10.81 5.82 1.38
N LYS A 4 -11.27 6.45 2.46
CA LYS A 4 -11.50 5.73 3.72
C LYS A 4 -12.73 4.85 3.58
N GLY A 5 -12.58 3.55 3.84
CA GLY A 5 -13.70 2.64 3.66
C GLY A 5 -13.33 1.18 3.80
N LYS A 6 -14.37 0.34 3.75
CA LYS A 6 -14.24 -1.11 3.66
C LYS A 6 -14.46 -1.52 2.21
N TYR A 7 -13.53 -2.31 1.69
CA TYR A 7 -13.53 -2.76 0.32
C TYR A 7 -13.48 -4.29 0.31
N SER A 8 -14.12 -4.86 -0.70
CA SER A 8 -14.08 -6.29 -0.96
C SER A 8 -14.02 -6.54 -2.46
N GLY A 9 -13.33 -7.61 -2.84
CA GLY A 9 -13.18 -8.01 -4.23
C GLY A 9 -12.99 -9.51 -4.34
N VAL A 10 -12.98 -10.00 -5.58
CA VAL A 10 -12.59 -11.37 -5.91
C VAL A 10 -11.25 -11.29 -6.61
N VAL A 11 -10.31 -12.14 -6.21
CA VAL A 11 -8.97 -12.16 -6.81
C VAL A 11 -9.05 -12.64 -8.26
N SER A 12 -8.55 -11.81 -9.18
CA SER A 12 -8.49 -12.10 -10.61
C SER A 12 -7.25 -12.92 -10.97
N LEU A 13 -7.30 -13.64 -12.10
CA LEU A 13 -6.13 -14.30 -12.68
C LEU A 13 -5.02 -13.30 -13.05
N GLU A 14 -5.40 -12.10 -13.47
CA GLU A 14 -4.47 -11.03 -13.81
C GLU A 14 -3.60 -10.65 -12.60
N PHE A 15 -4.22 -10.41 -11.44
CA PHE A 15 -3.48 -10.13 -10.21
C PHE A 15 -2.54 -11.29 -9.85
N ILE A 16 -3.03 -12.54 -9.94
CA ILE A 16 -2.21 -13.73 -9.65
C ILE A 16 -0.98 -13.78 -10.54
N THR A 17 -1.14 -13.51 -11.83
CA THR A 17 -0.04 -13.52 -12.81
C THR A 17 1.03 -12.47 -12.47
N GLN A 18 0.63 -11.25 -12.16
CA GLN A 18 1.55 -10.18 -11.77
C GLN A 18 2.23 -10.48 -10.43
N ARG A 19 1.46 -10.93 -9.44
CA ARG A 19 1.95 -11.30 -8.10
C ARG A 19 2.99 -12.41 -8.17
N ASP A 20 2.75 -13.44 -8.97
CA ASP A 20 3.66 -14.60 -9.05
C ASP A 20 5.00 -14.25 -9.68
N ILE A 21 5.04 -13.22 -10.53
CA ILE A 21 6.29 -12.59 -10.99
C ILE A 21 6.92 -11.79 -9.85
N LYS A 22 6.13 -10.90 -9.21
CA LYS A 22 6.62 -9.97 -8.18
C LYS A 22 7.16 -10.65 -6.92
N GLN A 23 6.66 -11.84 -6.55
CA GLN A 23 7.08 -12.54 -5.32
C GLN A 23 8.59 -12.79 -5.26
N HIS A 24 9.24 -12.95 -6.41
CA HIS A 24 10.68 -13.20 -6.49
C HIS A 24 11.52 -11.96 -6.16
N PHE A 25 10.95 -10.76 -6.21
CA PHE A 25 11.60 -9.51 -5.85
C PHE A 25 11.40 -9.13 -4.38
N TYR A 26 10.42 -9.74 -3.70
CA TYR A 26 10.11 -9.44 -2.31
C TYR A 26 10.80 -10.39 -1.34
N LYS A 27 11.46 -9.81 -0.31
CA LYS A 27 12.06 -10.59 0.79
C LYS A 27 11.04 -11.49 1.52
N MET A 28 9.78 -11.06 1.60
CA MET A 28 8.69 -11.82 2.21
C MET A 28 8.00 -12.79 1.22
N GLY A 29 8.54 -12.94 0.01
CA GLY A 29 8.01 -13.81 -1.04
C GLY A 29 6.55 -13.50 -1.35
N LEU A 30 5.75 -14.56 -1.44
CA LEU A 30 4.32 -14.51 -1.74
C LEU A 30 3.54 -13.59 -0.79
N MET A 31 3.90 -13.55 0.50
CA MET A 31 3.19 -12.69 1.45
C MET A 31 3.42 -11.20 1.15
N GLY A 32 4.65 -10.84 0.72
CA GLY A 32 4.94 -9.48 0.27
C GLY A 32 4.13 -9.12 -0.96
N ALA A 33 4.14 -10.01 -1.96
CA ALA A 33 3.40 -9.80 -3.21
C ALA A 33 1.87 -9.76 -3.01
N ASN A 34 1.32 -10.48 -2.02
CA ASN A 34 -0.10 -10.40 -1.69
C ASN A 34 -0.52 -8.99 -1.20
N CYS A 35 0.41 -8.23 -0.61
CA CYS A 35 0.14 -6.87 -0.13
C CYS A 35 -0.03 -5.83 -1.25
N GLU A 36 0.23 -6.20 -2.51
CA GLU A 36 -0.03 -5.38 -3.71
C GLU A 36 -1.51 -5.45 -4.14
N TYR A 37 -2.34 -6.28 -3.51
CA TYR A 37 -3.74 -6.39 -3.94
C TYR A 37 -4.54 -5.09 -3.73
N PRO A 38 -4.42 -4.37 -2.60
CA PRO A 38 -5.22 -3.17 -2.39
C PRO A 38 -4.98 -2.08 -3.44
N GLU A 39 -3.74 -1.83 -3.86
CA GLU A 39 -3.40 -0.88 -4.94
C GLU A 39 -3.98 -1.33 -6.29
N TYR A 40 -3.86 -2.63 -6.62
CA TYR A 40 -4.39 -3.22 -7.84
C TYR A 40 -5.91 -3.06 -7.88
N HIS A 41 -6.57 -3.52 -6.82
CA HIS A 41 -8.03 -3.51 -6.74
C HIS A 41 -8.58 -2.08 -6.74
N GLN A 42 -7.95 -1.13 -6.02
CA GLN A 42 -8.39 0.27 -6.05
C GLN A 42 -8.29 0.86 -7.46
N SER A 43 -7.22 0.58 -8.19
CA SER A 43 -7.08 1.02 -9.58
C SER A 43 -8.08 0.36 -10.54
N CYS A 44 -8.66 -0.79 -10.17
CA CYS A 44 -9.73 -1.42 -10.95
C CYS A 44 -11.12 -0.83 -10.68
N ILE A 45 -11.38 -0.35 -9.45
CA ILE A 45 -12.74 0.04 -9.03
C ILE A 45 -12.93 1.56 -8.86
N ASP A 46 -11.85 2.31 -8.70
CA ASP A 46 -11.86 3.76 -8.62
C ASP A 46 -11.32 4.34 -9.93
N ALA A 47 -12.21 4.93 -10.72
CA ALA A 47 -11.85 5.54 -12.02
C ALA A 47 -10.88 6.71 -11.88
N ASN A 48 -10.68 7.24 -10.67
CA ASN A 48 -9.70 8.27 -10.38
C ASN A 48 -8.34 7.70 -10.00
N GLN A 49 -8.13 6.38 -10.01
CA GLN A 49 -6.85 5.76 -9.68
C GLN A 49 -6.31 4.95 -10.84
N VAL A 50 -5.02 5.14 -11.13
CA VAL A 50 -4.30 4.37 -12.14
C VAL A 50 -3.03 3.81 -11.52
N LEU A 51 -2.73 2.54 -11.76
CA LEU A 51 -1.46 1.93 -11.33
C LEU A 51 -0.30 2.63 -12.02
N SER A 52 0.80 2.84 -11.30
CA SER A 52 2.03 3.32 -11.90
C SER A 52 2.49 2.36 -13.01
N GLU A 53 3.02 2.88 -14.11
CA GLU A 53 3.59 2.03 -15.16
C GLU A 53 4.79 1.22 -14.64
N ASP A 54 4.84 -0.05 -15.03
CA ASP A 54 5.89 -0.98 -14.63
C ASP A 54 7.28 -0.46 -15.05
N GLY A 55 8.12 -0.14 -14.06
CA GLY A 55 9.54 0.16 -14.26
C GLY A 55 10.09 1.30 -13.41
N GLU A 56 9.24 2.20 -12.91
CA GLU A 56 9.74 3.32 -12.10
C GLU A 56 9.80 2.98 -10.60
N MET A 57 8.95 2.08 -10.10
CA MET A 57 8.85 1.65 -8.68
C MET A 57 8.69 2.79 -7.66
N ARG A 58 8.43 4.04 -8.09
CA ARG A 58 8.54 5.23 -7.22
C ARG A 58 7.32 5.42 -6.30
N TRP A 59 6.17 4.94 -6.73
CA TRP A 59 4.86 4.95 -6.06
C TRP A 59 4.00 3.84 -6.69
N ASP A 60 2.87 3.50 -6.07
CA ASP A 60 2.03 2.37 -6.51
C ASP A 60 0.94 2.80 -7.49
N SER A 61 0.34 3.98 -7.26
CA SER A 61 -0.73 4.52 -8.11
C SER A 61 -0.77 6.05 -8.11
N THR A 62 -1.51 6.63 -9.05
CA THR A 62 -1.75 8.06 -9.14
C THR A 62 -3.25 8.35 -9.04
N TYR A 63 -3.62 9.28 -8.16
CA TYR A 63 -4.96 9.84 -8.10
C TYR A 63 -5.12 10.94 -9.15
N LEU A 64 -5.91 10.68 -10.19
CA LEU A 64 -5.98 11.47 -11.41
C LEU A 64 -6.54 12.88 -11.21
N GLU A 65 -7.55 13.06 -10.34
CA GLU A 65 -8.18 14.38 -10.14
C GLU A 65 -7.20 15.45 -9.66
N THR A 66 -6.21 15.04 -8.88
CA THR A 66 -5.21 15.95 -8.28
C THR A 66 -3.79 15.66 -8.76
N ASN A 67 -3.63 14.71 -9.67
CA ASN A 67 -2.33 14.18 -10.11
C ASN A 67 -1.42 13.81 -8.92
N THR A 68 -1.99 13.21 -7.88
CA THR A 68 -1.28 12.91 -6.63
C THR A 68 -0.73 11.50 -6.63
N THR A 69 0.55 11.32 -6.32
CA THR A 69 1.17 10.00 -6.24
C THR A 69 0.91 9.32 -4.89
N LEU A 70 0.54 8.05 -4.92
CA LEU A 70 0.09 7.26 -3.79
C LEU A 70 0.94 6.01 -3.61
N ASP A 71 1.20 5.65 -2.36
CA ASP A 71 1.79 4.37 -1.99
C ASP A 71 0.98 3.74 -0.84
N TYR A 72 0.72 2.44 -0.95
CA TYR A 72 -0.12 1.67 -0.08
C TYR A 72 0.71 1.02 1.03
N LYS A 73 0.46 1.45 2.27
CA LYS A 73 1.14 0.88 3.44
C LYS A 73 0.18 0.16 4.36
N GLN A 74 0.47 -1.11 4.57
CA GLN A 74 -0.25 -1.92 5.54
C GLN A 74 0.05 -1.40 6.97
N TYR A 75 -1.01 -1.08 7.70
CA TYR A 75 -0.95 -0.80 9.12
C TYR A 75 -0.53 -2.03 9.91
N SER A 76 0.29 -1.85 10.93
CA SER A 76 0.63 -2.90 11.90
C SER A 76 0.53 -2.35 13.32
N LYS A 77 0.49 -3.23 14.34
CA LYS A 77 0.51 -2.81 15.75
C LYS A 77 1.75 -2.01 16.12
N LYS A 78 2.88 -2.21 15.43
CA LYS A 78 4.11 -1.43 15.59
C LYS A 78 4.09 -0.10 14.83
N GLY A 79 2.98 0.24 14.17
CA GLY A 79 2.87 1.38 13.27
C GLY A 79 3.13 1.01 11.80
N VAL A 80 3.19 2.04 10.97
CA VAL A 80 3.37 1.95 9.52
C VAL A 80 4.85 1.96 9.19
N HIS A 81 5.34 0.94 8.50
CA HIS A 81 6.76 0.82 8.13
C HIS A 81 7.06 1.58 6.85
N ILE A 82 8.11 2.40 6.90
CA ILE A 82 8.65 3.13 5.75
C ILE A 82 10.04 2.60 5.45
N SER A 83 10.17 1.94 4.30
CA SER A 83 11.47 1.44 3.84
C SER A 83 12.39 2.60 3.46
N PRO A 84 13.72 2.39 3.39
CA PRO A 84 14.65 3.42 2.93
C PRO A 84 14.32 3.96 1.53
N TYR A 85 13.82 3.10 0.64
CA TYR A 85 13.42 3.49 -0.70
C TYR A 85 12.21 4.44 -0.68
N ILE A 86 11.16 4.09 0.08
CA ILE A 86 9.98 4.94 0.22
C ILE A 86 10.31 6.24 0.92
N LYS A 87 11.16 6.21 1.96
CA LYS A 87 11.64 7.43 2.62
C LYS A 87 12.31 8.37 1.61
N LYS A 88 13.12 7.84 0.70
CA LYS A 88 13.76 8.64 -0.36
C LYS A 88 12.72 9.25 -1.31
N ALA A 89 11.70 8.48 -1.72
CA ALA A 89 10.63 8.96 -2.60
C ALA A 89 9.79 10.07 -1.95
N LEU A 90 9.49 9.95 -0.65
CA LEU A 90 8.82 10.99 0.14
C LEU A 90 9.67 12.27 0.21
N ILE A 91 10.97 12.15 0.54
CA ILE A 91 11.89 13.29 0.64
C ILE A 91 12.06 14.00 -0.71
N SER A 92 12.08 13.26 -1.82
CA SER A 92 12.23 13.84 -3.15
C SER A 92 10.93 14.46 -3.68
N GLY A 93 9.80 14.30 -2.99
CA GLY A 93 8.48 14.69 -3.48
C GLY A 93 7.98 13.85 -4.67
N ALA A 94 8.59 12.69 -4.93
CA ALA A 94 8.11 11.77 -5.95
C ALA A 94 6.86 11.02 -5.48
N LEU A 95 6.77 10.78 -4.17
CA LEU A 95 5.63 10.19 -3.50
C LEU A 95 5.01 11.22 -2.55
N GLU A 96 3.73 11.53 -2.75
CA GLU A 96 3.07 12.63 -2.04
C GLU A 96 2.19 12.17 -0.88
N LYS A 97 1.53 11.01 -0.99
CA LYS A 97 0.64 10.51 0.06
C LYS A 97 0.76 9.01 0.28
N LEU A 98 0.52 8.60 1.51
CA LEU A 98 0.47 7.20 1.93
C LEU A 98 -0.97 6.78 2.21
N VAL A 99 -1.44 5.73 1.54
CA VAL A 99 -2.74 5.11 1.79
C VAL A 99 -2.57 4.02 2.85
N ILE A 100 -3.14 4.24 4.03
CA ILE A 100 -2.96 3.34 5.18
C ILE A 100 -4.09 2.33 5.22
N TRP A 101 -3.77 1.04 5.17
CA TRP A 101 -4.79 0.00 5.02
C TRP A 101 -4.51 -1.23 5.91
N LYS A 102 -5.52 -2.10 6.08
CA LYS A 102 -5.37 -3.40 6.77
C LYS A 102 -6.27 -4.47 6.17
N TRP A 103 -5.89 -5.73 6.29
CA TRP A 103 -6.77 -6.85 5.91
C TRP A 103 -7.97 -6.99 6.85
N SER A 104 -9.08 -7.51 6.33
CA SER A 104 -10.28 -7.84 7.11
C SER A 104 -10.58 -9.35 7.09
N PRO A 105 -11.13 -9.92 8.19
CA PRO A 105 -11.09 -9.42 9.56
C PRO A 105 -9.72 -9.74 10.20
N ASN A 106 -9.23 -8.90 11.11
CA ASN A 106 -8.03 -9.14 11.94
C ASN A 106 -6.65 -8.82 11.34
N ASN A 107 -6.57 -8.11 10.21
CA ASN A 107 -5.29 -7.70 9.62
C ASN A 107 -4.33 -8.87 9.34
N ARG A 108 -4.86 -10.01 8.92
CA ARG A 108 -4.08 -11.18 8.52
C ARG A 108 -4.08 -11.27 7.00
N ALA A 109 -2.89 -11.40 6.42
CA ALA A 109 -2.76 -11.63 4.99
C ALA A 109 -3.51 -12.92 4.61
N PRO A 110 -4.51 -12.87 3.72
CA PRO A 110 -5.15 -14.06 3.22
C PRO A 110 -4.20 -14.82 2.28
N ASN A 111 -4.42 -16.11 2.13
CA ASN A 111 -3.90 -16.84 0.98
C ASN A 111 -4.71 -16.40 -0.23
N LEU A 112 -4.12 -15.58 -1.09
CA LEU A 112 -4.75 -15.16 -2.34
C LEU A 112 -4.59 -16.28 -3.36
N ASN A 113 -5.70 -16.81 -3.87
CA ASN A 113 -5.75 -17.61 -5.09
C ASN A 113 -6.80 -16.98 -6.01
N GLU A 114 -6.75 -17.26 -7.31
CA GLU A 114 -7.83 -16.87 -8.22
C GLU A 114 -9.20 -17.28 -7.66
N GLY A 115 -10.19 -16.40 -7.74
CA GLY A 115 -11.53 -16.63 -7.23
C GLY A 115 -11.68 -16.46 -5.71
N THR A 116 -10.60 -16.18 -4.97
CA THR A 116 -10.68 -15.98 -3.52
C THR A 116 -11.41 -14.66 -3.23
N PRO A 117 -12.52 -14.67 -2.47
CA PRO A 117 -13.13 -13.43 -1.99
C PRO A 117 -12.27 -12.85 -0.88
N ILE A 118 -12.00 -11.56 -0.94
CA ILE A 118 -11.17 -10.88 0.05
C ILE A 118 -11.75 -9.54 0.46
N ALA A 119 -11.34 -9.08 1.64
CA ALA A 119 -11.74 -7.79 2.17
C ALA A 119 -10.57 -7.09 2.85
N TYR A 120 -10.56 -5.77 2.75
CA TYR A 120 -9.61 -4.89 3.42
C TYR A 120 -10.29 -3.57 3.79
N GLU A 121 -9.63 -2.81 4.65
CA GLU A 121 -10.10 -1.49 5.09
C GLU A 121 -8.99 -0.48 4.84
N ILE A 122 -9.30 0.59 4.13
CA ILE A 122 -8.47 1.79 4.08
C ILE A 122 -8.84 2.63 5.30
N LEU A 123 -7.87 2.83 6.18
CA LEU A 123 -8.03 3.53 7.45
C LEU A 123 -7.94 5.05 7.29
N GLY A 124 -7.24 5.51 6.25
CA GLY A 124 -7.08 6.91 5.88
C GLY A 124 -5.88 7.14 4.97
N VAL A 125 -5.63 8.41 4.67
CA VAL A 125 -4.54 8.87 3.82
C VAL A 125 -3.69 9.85 4.63
N VAL A 126 -2.37 9.71 4.56
CA VAL A 126 -1.40 10.53 5.30
C VAL A 126 -0.53 11.29 4.29
N ASP A 127 -0.33 12.59 4.51
CA ASP A 127 0.57 13.39 3.70
C ASP A 127 2.05 13.02 3.95
N ALA A 128 2.87 13.10 2.91
CA ALA A 128 4.28 12.72 2.97
C ALA A 128 5.03 13.46 4.10
N GLN A 129 4.76 14.75 4.26
CA GLN A 129 5.40 15.58 5.30
C GLN A 129 5.02 15.10 6.70
N ASP A 130 3.73 14.84 6.96
CA ASP A 130 3.27 14.33 8.26
C ASP A 130 3.90 12.98 8.60
N ALA A 131 3.99 12.08 7.61
CA ALA A 131 4.66 10.80 7.79
C ALA A 131 6.13 10.97 8.15
N LEU A 132 6.85 11.84 7.43
CA LEU A 132 8.28 12.12 7.65
C LEU A 132 8.54 12.72 9.04
N ASP A 133 7.73 13.69 9.45
CA ASP A 133 7.88 14.40 10.74
C ASP A 133 7.62 13.48 11.94
N ASN A 134 6.88 12.39 11.73
CA ASN A 134 6.54 11.41 12.76
C ASN A 134 7.34 10.11 12.69
N LEU A 135 8.34 10.01 11.79
CA LEU A 135 9.20 8.83 11.69
C LEU A 135 10.06 8.64 12.93
N LYS A 136 10.05 7.43 13.47
CA LYS A 136 10.89 6.96 14.57
C LYS A 136 11.54 5.63 14.17
N ILE A 137 12.70 5.35 14.73
CA ILE A 137 13.32 4.03 14.62
C ILE A 137 12.78 3.17 15.73
N ASP A 138 12.19 2.01 15.38
CA ASP A 138 11.70 1.05 16.36
C ASP A 138 12.84 0.21 16.98
N ASP A 139 12.48 -0.67 17.90
CA ASP A 139 13.37 -1.61 18.58
C ASP A 139 14.07 -2.60 17.62
N GLU A 140 13.56 -2.77 16.41
CA GLU A 140 14.11 -3.61 15.35
C GLU A 140 14.96 -2.83 14.34
N GLY A 141 15.19 -1.53 14.57
CA GLY A 141 15.95 -0.67 13.66
C GLY A 141 15.16 -0.25 12.41
N LYS A 142 13.83 -0.42 12.39
CA LYS A 142 12.97 -0.06 11.25
C LYS A 142 12.37 1.33 11.43
N SER A 143 12.30 2.09 10.34
CA SER A 143 11.65 3.41 10.33
C SER A 143 10.13 3.24 10.29
N ARG A 144 9.42 3.73 11.32
CA ARG A 144 7.97 3.66 11.42
C ARG A 144 7.36 4.95 11.95
N PHE A 145 6.10 5.20 11.63
CA PHE A 145 5.29 6.18 12.34
C PHE A 145 4.04 5.52 12.93
N GLU A 146 3.53 6.09 14.01
CA GLU A 146 2.27 5.67 14.62
C GLU A 146 1.08 6.18 13.79
N TYR A 147 0.05 5.35 13.63
CA TYR A 147 -1.20 5.75 12.97
C TYR A 147 -2.40 5.45 13.88
N PRO A 148 -3.36 6.39 14.05
CA PRO A 148 -3.38 7.74 13.48
C PRO A 148 -2.26 8.64 14.07
N ILE A 149 -1.79 9.59 13.26
CA ILE A 149 -0.86 10.63 13.72
C ILE A 149 -1.64 11.55 14.68
N LYS A 150 -0.99 11.96 15.78
CA LYS A 150 -1.58 12.82 16.82
C LYS A 150 -1.22 14.27 16.62
#